data_AF-A0A2E2VID8-F1
#
_entry.id   AF-A0A2E2VID8-F1
#
_cell.length_a   1.000
_cell.length_b   1.000
_cell.length_c   1.000
_cell.angle_alpha   90.00
_cell.angle_beta   90.00
_cell.angle_gamma   90.00
#
_symmetry.space_group_name_H-M   'P 1'
#
loop_
_entity.id
_entity.type
_entity.pdbx_description
1 polymer ?
#
loop_
_entity_poly.entity_id
_entity_poly.type
_entity_poly.pdbx_seq_one_letter_code
_entity_poly.pdbx_strand_id
1 'polypeptide(L)'
;MSTSQLQIAMSSLRIRLAEIQSREDQAETLINQFRTQLRRLPRQVVYGTISLDASLAAMGEIEERLNDAIATHRWLLEFKKTAIYELEALQLVGQVDEARRSLSSLRQQNLLSGETEESAAEILRLEKFIAEYSKRAELAITDSYQERQGLE
;
A
#
# COMPACT_ATOMS: atom_id res chain seq x y z
N MET A 1 15.92 3.70 14.31
CA MET A 1 16.48 2.59 13.49
C MET A 1 17.74 3.07 12.81
N SER A 2 18.66 2.19 12.42
CA SER A 2 19.77 2.62 11.54
C SER A 2 19.22 2.89 10.13
N THR A 3 19.84 3.81 9.39
CA THR A 3 19.47 4.12 7.99
C THR A 3 19.37 2.89 7.12
N SER A 4 20.31 1.97 7.30
CA SER A 4 20.37 0.68 6.61
C SER A 4 19.15 -0.18 6.92
N GLN A 5 18.71 -0.27 8.18
CA GLN A 5 17.52 -1.04 8.56
C GLN A 5 16.23 -0.46 7.94
N LEU A 6 16.09 0.87 7.93
CA LEU A 6 14.93 1.54 7.32
C LEU A 6 14.88 1.30 5.81
N GLN A 7 16.02 1.42 5.12
CA GLN A 7 16.13 1.12 3.69
C GLN A 7 15.82 -0.35 3.36
N ILE A 8 16.28 -1.29 4.19
CA ILE A 8 15.97 -2.71 4.04
C ILE A 8 14.46 -2.96 4.22
N ALA A 9 13.84 -2.38 5.25
CA ALA A 9 12.41 -2.50 5.51
C ALA A 9 11.57 -1.96 4.34
N MET A 10 11.87 -0.74 3.85
CA MET A 10 11.19 -0.16 2.69
C MET A 10 11.36 -1.01 1.43
N SER A 11 12.57 -1.55 1.19
CA SER A 11 12.83 -2.40 0.02
C SER A 11 12.06 -3.71 0.09
N SER A 12 12.04 -4.35 1.26
CA SER A 12 11.23 -5.56 1.50
C SER A 12 9.74 -5.29 1.27
N LEU A 13 9.24 -4.16 1.76
CA LEU A 13 7.84 -3.78 1.61
C LEU A 13 7.46 -3.48 0.15
N ARG A 14 8.34 -2.83 -0.62
CA ARG A 14 8.16 -2.60 -2.06
C ARG A 14 8.07 -3.91 -2.84
N ILE A 15 8.91 -4.90 -2.51
CA ILE A 15 8.85 -6.23 -3.13
C ILE A 15 7.51 -6.91 -2.84
N ARG A 16 7.07 -6.87 -1.57
CA ARG A 16 5.76 -7.42 -1.18
C ARG A 16 4.60 -6.72 -1.86
N LEU A 17 4.66 -5.40 -2.01
CA LEU A 17 3.64 -4.62 -2.72
C LEU A 17 3.55 -5.03 -4.20
N ALA A 18 4.70 -5.25 -4.85
CA ALA A 18 4.74 -5.75 -6.23
C ALA A 18 4.13 -7.16 -6.34
N GLU A 19 4.37 -8.03 -5.36
CA GLU A 19 3.74 -9.35 -5.31
C GLU A 19 2.22 -9.25 -5.13
N ILE A 20 1.75 -8.39 -4.23
CA ILE A 20 0.32 -8.15 -4.00
C ILE A 20 -0.35 -7.65 -5.29
N GLN A 21 0.26 -6.67 -5.97
CA GLN A 21 -0.24 -6.15 -7.24
C GLN A 21 -0.35 -7.25 -8.31
N SER A 22 0.68 -8.07 -8.45
CA SER A 22 0.66 -9.18 -9.41
C SER A 22 -0.46 -10.17 -9.12
N ARG A 23 -0.72 -10.47 -7.84
CA ARG A 23 -1.81 -11.36 -7.43
C ARG A 23 -3.19 -10.71 -7.61
N GLU A 24 -3.31 -9.40 -7.41
CA GLU A 24 -4.53 -8.63 -7.67
C GLU A 24 -4.94 -8.71 -9.14
N ASP A 25 -4.00 -8.44 -10.05
CA ASP A 25 -4.22 -8.50 -11.50
C ASP A 25 -4.64 -9.91 -11.96
N GLN A 26 -4.03 -10.94 -11.35
CA GLN A 26 -4.40 -12.34 -11.59
C GLN A 26 -5.82 -12.65 -11.11
N ALA A 27 -6.18 -12.21 -9.90
CA ALA A 27 -7.52 -12.42 -9.35
C ALA A 27 -8.59 -11.70 -10.19
N GLU A 28 -8.33 -10.48 -10.64
CA GLU A 28 -9.22 -9.74 -11.53
C GLU A 28 -9.40 -10.45 -12.88
N THR A 29 -8.32 -10.98 -13.44
CA THR A 29 -8.37 -11.79 -14.66
C THR A 29 -9.26 -13.02 -14.49
N LEU A 30 -9.12 -13.76 -13.38
CA LEU A 30 -9.95 -14.93 -13.07
C LEU A 30 -11.43 -14.55 -12.91
N ILE A 31 -11.72 -13.47 -12.19
CA ILE A 31 -13.09 -12.95 -12.02
C ILE A 31 -13.73 -12.68 -13.39
N ASN A 32 -13.01 -12.02 -14.29
CA ASN A 32 -13.52 -11.69 -15.63
C ASN A 32 -13.72 -12.95 -16.48
N GLN A 33 -12.85 -13.95 -16.37
CA GLN A 33 -12.99 -15.24 -17.04
C GLN A 33 -14.23 -15.99 -16.55
N PHE A 34 -14.42 -16.15 -15.24
CA PHE A 34 -15.57 -16.86 -14.67
C PHE A 34 -16.90 -16.17 -15.01
N ARG A 35 -16.97 -14.83 -14.93
CA ARG A 35 -18.15 -14.07 -15.38
C ARG A 35 -18.47 -14.32 -16.86
N THR A 36 -17.43 -14.40 -17.69
CA THR A 36 -17.61 -14.69 -19.12
C THR A 36 -18.10 -16.12 -19.35
N GLN A 37 -17.60 -17.09 -18.59
CA GLN A 37 -18.05 -18.49 -18.68
C GLN A 37 -19.52 -18.63 -18.27
N LEU A 38 -19.92 -18.05 -17.13
CA LEU A 38 -21.33 -18.05 -16.67
C LEU A 38 -22.27 -17.45 -17.71
N ARG A 39 -21.86 -16.36 -18.38
CA ARG A 39 -22.66 -15.71 -19.42
C ARG A 39 -22.88 -16.59 -20.67
N ARG A 40 -22.00 -17.55 -20.93
CA ARG A 40 -22.04 -18.41 -22.13
C ARG A 40 -22.89 -19.67 -21.93
N LEU A 41 -22.91 -20.22 -20.72
CA LEU A 41 -23.59 -21.49 -20.41
C LEU A 41 -25.09 -21.52 -20.78
N PRO A 42 -25.90 -20.49 -20.48
CA PRO A 42 -27.32 -20.50 -20.87
C PRO A 42 -27.53 -20.63 -22.37
N ARG A 43 -26.69 -19.98 -23.19
CA ARG A 43 -26.77 -20.09 -24.65
C ARG A 43 -26.45 -21.51 -25.10
N GLN A 44 -25.50 -22.19 -24.46
CA GLN A 44 -25.13 -23.56 -24.80
C GLN A 44 -26.26 -24.55 -24.54
N VAL A 45 -27.03 -24.36 -23.46
CA VAL A 45 -28.23 -25.15 -23.16
C VAL A 45 -29.31 -24.91 -24.22
N VAL A 46 -29.59 -23.64 -24.56
CA VAL A 46 -30.60 -23.28 -25.57
C VAL A 46 -30.30 -23.89 -26.94
N TYR A 47 -29.02 -23.93 -27.34
CA TYR A 47 -28.60 -24.54 -28.59
C TYR A 47 -28.38 -26.05 -28.51
N GLY A 48 -28.70 -26.70 -27.38
CA GLY A 48 -28.60 -28.14 -27.20
C GLY A 48 -27.17 -28.69 -27.19
N THR A 49 -26.16 -27.84 -27.00
CA THR A 49 -24.74 -28.25 -26.92
C THR A 49 -24.35 -28.92 -25.60
N ILE A 50 -25.10 -28.65 -24.52
CA ILE A 50 -24.92 -29.24 -23.19
C ILE A 50 -26.30 -29.50 -22.58
N SER A 51 -26.45 -30.57 -21.79
CA SER A 51 -27.70 -30.82 -21.07
C SER A 51 -27.93 -29.76 -19.99
N LEU A 52 -29.20 -29.58 -19.61
CA LEU A 52 -29.56 -28.65 -18.54
C LEU A 52 -28.85 -29.00 -17.22
N ASP A 53 -28.87 -30.27 -16.82
CA ASP A 53 -28.24 -30.73 -15.58
C ASP A 53 -26.73 -30.50 -15.57
N ALA A 54 -26.05 -30.79 -16.68
CA ALA A 54 -24.62 -30.54 -16.80
C ALA A 54 -24.29 -29.05 -16.78
N SER A 55 -25.14 -28.20 -17.39
CA SER A 55 -24.97 -26.75 -17.32
C SER A 55 -25.20 -26.21 -15.91
N LEU A 56 -26.21 -26.69 -15.18
CA LEU A 56 -26.48 -26.25 -13.81
C LEU A 56 -25.33 -26.64 -12.86
N ALA A 57 -24.82 -27.86 -12.99
CA ALA A 57 -23.64 -28.30 -12.25
C ALA A 57 -22.41 -27.43 -12.53
N ALA A 58 -22.12 -27.17 -13.82
CA ALA A 58 -21.01 -26.31 -14.21
C ALA A 58 -21.18 -24.86 -13.72
N MET A 59 -22.40 -24.32 -13.77
CA MET A 59 -22.69 -22.98 -13.25
C MET A 59 -22.41 -22.91 -11.74
N GLY A 60 -22.84 -23.90 -10.97
CA GLY A 60 -22.58 -23.95 -9.52
C GLY A 60 -21.09 -23.95 -9.18
N GLU A 61 -20.30 -24.78 -9.87
CA GLU A 61 -18.83 -24.82 -9.67
C GLU A 61 -18.17 -23.49 -10.05
N ILE A 62 -18.57 -22.88 -11.17
CA ILE A 62 -18.00 -21.60 -11.60
C ILE A 62 -18.39 -20.48 -10.65
N GLU A 63 -19.61 -20.48 -10.11
CA GLU A 63 -20.06 -19.50 -9.12
C GLU A 63 -19.27 -19.61 -7.81
N GLU A 64 -19.03 -20.83 -7.31
CA GLU A 64 -18.19 -21.06 -6.13
C GLU A 64 -16.78 -20.48 -6.33
N ARG A 65 -16.13 -20.85 -7.44
CA ARG A 65 -14.79 -20.36 -7.78
C ARG A 65 -14.74 -18.85 -8.02
N LEU A 66 -15.81 -18.27 -8.56
CA LEU A 66 -15.95 -16.83 -8.73
C LEU A 66 -16.03 -16.13 -7.37
N ASN A 67 -16.81 -16.66 -6.43
CA ASN A 67 -16.94 -16.09 -5.09
C ASN A 67 -15.60 -16.14 -4.34
N ASP A 68 -14.85 -17.24 -4.46
CA ASP A 68 -13.50 -17.36 -3.90
C ASP A 68 -12.53 -16.34 -4.49
N ALA A 69 -12.56 -16.16 -5.82
CA ALA A 69 -11.73 -15.17 -6.50
C ALA A 69 -12.08 -13.73 -6.08
N ILE A 70 -13.37 -13.41 -5.92
CA ILE A 70 -13.84 -12.11 -5.43
C ILE A 70 -13.37 -11.88 -3.98
N ALA A 71 -13.52 -12.87 -3.11
CA ALA A 71 -13.07 -12.77 -1.73
C ALA A 71 -11.56 -12.54 -1.67
N THR A 72 -10.79 -13.32 -2.44
CA THR A 72 -9.33 -13.17 -2.55
C THR A 72 -8.93 -11.78 -3.03
N HIS A 73 -9.58 -11.26 -4.09
CA HIS A 73 -9.33 -9.92 -4.60
C HIS A 73 -9.61 -8.84 -3.54
N ARG A 74 -10.72 -8.97 -2.80
CA ARG A 74 -11.02 -8.06 -1.68
C ARG A 74 -9.92 -8.06 -0.62
N TRP A 75 -9.43 -9.23 -0.20
CA TRP A 75 -8.34 -9.31 0.78
C TRP A 75 -7.03 -8.71 0.25
N LEU A 76 -6.72 -8.91 -1.03
CA LEU A 76 -5.54 -8.33 -1.66
C LEU A 76 -5.59 -6.79 -1.65
N LEU A 77 -6.77 -6.19 -1.87
CA LEU A 77 -6.94 -4.73 -1.77
C LEU A 77 -6.67 -4.20 -0.35
N GLU A 78 -7.15 -4.91 0.69
CA GLU A 78 -6.88 -4.52 2.09
C GLU A 78 -5.39 -4.62 2.44
N PHE A 79 -4.72 -5.70 1.99
CA PHE A 79 -3.28 -5.85 2.17
C PHE A 79 -2.50 -4.77 1.42
N LYS A 80 -2.89 -4.44 0.19
CA LYS A 80 -2.29 -3.38 -0.62
C LYS A 80 -2.40 -2.03 0.08
N LYS A 81 -3.60 -1.66 0.54
CA LYS A 81 -3.87 -0.43 1.30
C LYS A 81 -2.96 -0.34 2.52
N THR A 82 -2.89 -1.41 3.31
CA THR A 82 -2.04 -1.47 4.52
C THR A 82 -0.55 -1.33 4.17
N ALA A 83 -0.08 -2.03 3.13
CA ALA A 83 1.31 -1.97 2.70
C ALA A 83 1.71 -0.58 2.16
N ILE A 84 0.80 0.12 1.48
CA ILE A 84 1.02 1.49 1.01
C ILE A 84 1.19 2.44 2.20
N TYR A 85 0.28 2.40 3.18
CA TYR A 85 0.37 3.26 4.36
C TYR A 85 1.65 3.02 5.17
N GLU A 86 2.03 1.77 5.36
CA GLU A 86 3.28 1.44 6.06
C GLU A 86 4.50 1.96 5.27
N LEU A 87 4.48 1.87 3.95
CA LEU A 87 5.56 2.36 3.10
C LEU A 87 5.68 3.88 3.16
N GLU A 88 4.54 4.58 3.12
CA GLU A 88 4.48 6.03 3.29
C GLU A 88 5.02 6.45 4.67
N ALA A 89 4.59 5.78 5.75
CA ALA A 89 5.07 6.05 7.10
C ALA A 89 6.59 5.89 7.21
N LEU A 90 7.16 4.81 6.67
CA LEU A 90 8.61 4.60 6.66
C LEU A 90 9.36 5.65 5.84
N GLN A 91 8.79 6.10 4.72
CA GLN A 91 9.38 7.18 3.92
C GLN A 91 9.40 8.51 4.67
N LEU A 92 8.32 8.84 5.39
CA LEU A 92 8.25 10.05 6.22
C LEU A 92 9.32 10.02 7.32
N VAL A 93 9.49 8.88 8.00
CA VAL A 93 10.56 8.71 9.00
C VAL A 93 11.94 8.92 8.37
N GLY A 94 12.16 8.37 7.17
CA GLY A 94 13.40 8.56 6.42
C GLY A 94 13.69 10.04 6.09
N GLN A 95 12.68 10.78 5.63
CA GLN A 95 12.80 12.21 5.33
C GLN A 95 13.11 13.06 6.57
N VAL A 96 12.48 12.76 7.70
CA VAL A 96 12.76 13.45 8.97
C VAL A 96 14.18 13.17 9.46
N ASP A 97 14.64 11.92 9.36
CA ASP A 97 16.01 11.54 9.71
C ASP A 97 17.05 12.24 8.82
N GLU A 98 16.78 12.38 7.53
CA GLU A 98 17.62 13.11 6.58
C GLU A 98 17.65 14.61 6.89
N ALA A 99 16.49 15.23 7.12
CA ALA A 99 16.39 16.64 7.49
C ALA A 99 17.15 16.95 8.79
N ARG A 100 17.07 16.05 9.79
CA ARG A 100 17.84 16.16 11.04
C ARG A 100 19.35 16.08 10.81
N ARG A 101 19.81 15.18 9.93
CA ARG A 101 21.24 15.11 9.58
C ARG A 101 21.71 16.36 8.85
N SER A 102 20.96 16.83 7.86
CA SER A 102 21.27 18.06 7.13
C SER A 102 21.33 19.26 8.08
N LEU A 103 20.37 19.39 9.00
CA LEU A 103 20.37 20.45 10.01
C LEU A 103 21.59 20.37 10.94
N SER A 104 21.95 19.17 11.40
CA SER A 104 23.15 18.99 12.24
C SER A 104 24.44 19.34 11.51
N SER A 105 24.58 18.92 10.24
CA SER A 105 25.73 19.24 9.39
C SER A 105 25.84 20.74 9.12
N LEU A 106 24.71 21.40 8.83
CA LEU A 106 24.67 22.83 8.52
C LEU A 106 24.95 23.68 9.77
N ARG A 107 24.46 23.28 10.94
CA ARG A 107 24.85 23.89 12.23
C ARG A 107 26.35 23.72 12.52
N GLN A 108 26.91 22.54 12.27
CA GLN A 108 28.35 22.30 12.44
C GLN A 108 29.19 23.13 11.46
N GLN A 109 28.71 23.33 10.23
CA GLN A 109 29.37 24.18 9.24
C GLN A 109 29.30 25.67 9.63
N ASN A 110 28.15 26.15 10.12
CA ASN A 110 28.03 27.52 10.65
C ASN A 110 28.97 27.79 11.83
N LEU A 111 29.17 26.79 12.71
CA LEU A 111 30.12 26.88 13.82
C LEU A 111 31.58 27.04 13.35
N LEU A 112 31.93 26.50 12.18
CA LEU A 112 33.29 26.51 11.63
C LEU A 112 33.56 27.68 10.69
N SER A 113 32.56 28.12 9.93
CA SER A 113 32.71 29.07 8.82
C SER A 113 32.01 30.42 9.05
N GLY A 114 31.29 30.56 10.17
CA GLY A 114 30.44 31.71 10.44
C GLY A 114 29.04 31.54 9.83
N GLU A 115 28.05 32.16 10.46
CA GLU A 115 26.66 32.10 10.03
C GLU A 115 26.41 33.07 8.86
N THR A 116 25.88 32.54 7.75
CA THR A 116 25.40 33.34 6.62
C THR A 116 23.87 33.45 6.66
N GLU A 117 23.30 34.50 6.07
CA GLU A 117 21.84 34.66 5.96
C GLU A 117 21.18 33.48 5.23
N GLU A 118 21.85 32.90 4.22
CA GLU A 118 21.40 31.72 3.50
C GLU A 118 21.35 30.47 4.41
N SER A 119 22.39 30.26 5.23
CA SER A 119 22.41 29.16 6.19
C SER A 119 21.33 29.33 7.26
N ALA A 120 21.10 30.55 7.76
CA ALA A 120 20.06 30.82 8.75
C ALA A 120 18.64 30.55 8.19
N ALA A 121 18.39 30.94 6.94
CA ALA A 121 17.13 30.66 6.26
C ALA A 121 16.90 29.16 6.06
N GLU A 122 17.93 28.39 5.68
CA GLU A 122 17.82 26.95 5.48
C GLU A 122 17.65 26.19 6.81
N ILE A 123 18.27 26.64 7.91
CA ILE A 123 18.00 26.09 9.26
C ILE A 123 16.52 26.23 9.60
N LEU A 124 15.96 27.44 9.49
CA LEU A 124 14.54 27.69 9.79
C LEU A 124 13.60 26.85 8.92
N ARG A 125 13.95 26.64 7.65
CA ARG A 125 13.19 25.78 6.74
C ARG A 125 13.20 24.32 7.20
N LEU A 126 14.38 23.78 7.53
CA LEU A 126 14.52 22.41 8.02
C LEU A 126 13.83 22.21 9.38
N GLU A 127 13.89 23.19 10.28
CA GLU A 127 13.20 23.14 11.57
C GLU A 127 11.68 23.12 11.39
N LYS A 128 11.13 23.99 10.53
CA LYS A 128 9.70 23.96 10.19
C LYS A 128 9.28 22.64 9.58
N PHE A 129 10.07 22.11 8.65
CA PHE A 129 9.84 20.81 8.03
C PHE A 129 9.80 19.69 9.08
N ILE A 130 10.81 19.61 9.96
CA ILE A 130 10.86 18.58 11.00
C ILE A 130 9.66 18.71 11.95
N ALA A 131 9.28 19.93 12.36
CA ALA A 131 8.14 20.15 13.25
C ALA A 131 6.81 19.73 12.62
N GLU A 132 6.58 20.09 11.36
CA GLU A 132 5.36 19.75 10.64
C GLU A 132 5.23 18.24 10.42
N TYR A 133 6.32 17.59 10.00
CA TYR A 133 6.31 16.14 9.75
C TYR A 133 6.31 15.30 11.03
N SER A 134 6.93 15.78 12.12
CA SER A 134 6.83 15.10 13.42
C SER A 134 5.39 15.14 13.94
N LYS A 135 4.69 16.27 13.77
CA LYS A 135 3.27 16.39 14.14
C LYS A 135 2.36 15.52 13.26
N ARG A 136 2.62 15.44 11.96
CA ARG A 136 1.91 14.52 11.06
C ARG A 136 2.14 13.05 11.41
N ALA A 137 3.37 12.67 11.77
CA ALA A 137 3.68 11.32 12.22
C ALA A 137 2.92 10.98 13.51
N GLU A 138 2.84 11.92 14.46
CA GLU A 138 2.07 11.76 15.70
C GLU A 138 0.56 11.56 15.44
N LEU A 139 -0.02 12.35 14.52
CA LEU A 139 -1.43 12.20 14.12
C LEU A 139 -1.68 10.86 13.43
N ALA A 140 -0.83 10.44 12.48
CA ALA A 140 -0.99 9.17 11.78
C ALA A 140 -0.88 7.95 12.72
N ILE A 141 -0.02 8.03 13.76
CA ILE A 141 0.05 7.02 14.82
C ILE A 141 -1.24 7.01 15.65
N THR A 142 -1.84 8.18 15.91
CA THR A 142 -3.07 8.30 16.70
C THR A 142 -4.29 7.77 15.94
N ASP A 143 -4.44 8.14 14.66
CA ASP A 143 -5.54 7.69 13.80
C ASP A 143 -5.50 6.17 13.59
N SER A 144 -4.31 5.62 13.32
CA SER A 144 -4.14 4.15 13.20
C SER A 144 -4.38 3.41 14.53
N TYR A 145 -4.20 4.07 15.69
CA TYR A 145 -4.52 3.51 17.00
C TYR A 145 -6.04 3.49 17.24
N GLN A 146 -6.76 4.53 16.82
CA GLN A 146 -8.22 4.62 16.92
C GLN A 146 -8.92 3.62 15.98
N GLU A 147 -8.43 3.48 14.74
CA GLU A 147 -8.92 2.45 13.80
C GLU A 147 -8.70 1.02 14.34
N ARG A 148 -7.56 0.74 15.01
CA ARG A 148 -7.27 -0.57 15.62
C ARG A 148 -8.10 -0.87 16.87
N GLN A 149 -8.53 0.15 17.61
CA GLN A 149 -9.38 -0.02 18.80
C GLN A 149 -10.88 -0.08 18.49
N GLY A 150 -11.28 0.11 17.22
CA GLY A 150 -12.69 0.10 16.82
C GLY A 150 -13.49 1.19 17.53
N LEU A 151 -12.89 2.37 17.72
CA LEU A 151 -13.54 3.52 18.36
C LEU A 151 -14.37 4.39 17.38
N GLU A 152 -14.72 3.85 16.21
CA GLU A 152 -15.73 4.41 15.31
C GLU A 152 -16.85 3.39 15.01
#